data_AF-A0A7J4KQW7-F1
#
_entry.id   AF-A0A7J4KQW7-F1
#
_cell.length_a   1.000
_cell.length_b   1.000
_cell.length_c   1.000
_cell.angle_alpha   90.00
_cell.angle_beta   90.00
_cell.angle_gamma   90.00
#
_symmetry.space_group_name_H-M   'P 1'
#
loop_
_entity.id
_entity.type
_entity.pdbx_description
1 polymer ?
#
loop_
_entity_poly.entity_id
_entity_poly.type
_entity_poly.pdbx_seq_one_letter_code
_entity_poly.pdbx_strand_id
1 'polypeptide(L)'
;MLEAGERTCAFSYASSPGKHQILKDLGQWAEKILAFYVKPVKDDRPLRVEFLSGQKTFGQIASFVHSLSSLHKAYAYPAVLIEADLRAALAGDEFERAYGSLFSRLGAGSSVMRLRRNIRPFR
;
A
#
# COMPACT_ATOMS: atom_id res chain seq x y z
N MET A 1 -7.65 21.39 -7.45
CA MET A 1 -7.79 19.94 -7.24
C MET A 1 -7.56 19.28 -8.60
N LEU A 2 -6.99 18.07 -8.69
CA LEU A 2 -6.69 17.45 -10.00
C LEU A 2 -7.97 17.00 -10.72
N GLU A 3 -8.06 17.25 -12.03
CA GLU A 3 -9.10 16.75 -12.93
C GLU A 3 -8.80 15.33 -13.44
N ALA A 4 -9.82 14.65 -13.96
CA ALA A 4 -9.64 13.29 -14.51
C ALA A 4 -8.63 13.27 -15.66
N GLY A 5 -7.65 12.37 -15.58
CA GLY A 5 -6.52 12.28 -16.51
C GLY A 5 -5.32 13.14 -16.11
N GLU A 6 -5.45 14.02 -15.12
CA GLU A 6 -4.35 14.86 -14.66
C GLU A 6 -3.45 14.18 -13.63
N ARG A 7 -2.23 14.74 -13.51
CA ARG A 7 -1.24 14.35 -12.51
C ARG A 7 -0.39 15.55 -12.09
N THR A 8 0.21 15.46 -10.92
CA THR A 8 1.27 16.40 -10.50
C THR A 8 2.58 16.12 -11.24
N CYS A 9 3.59 16.96 -11.01
CA CYS A 9 4.98 16.57 -11.23
C CYS A 9 5.42 15.53 -10.19
N ALA A 10 6.51 14.82 -10.49
CA ALA A 10 7.20 14.01 -9.48
C ALA A 10 7.94 14.93 -8.49
N PHE A 11 7.88 14.58 -7.21
CA PHE A 11 8.56 15.28 -6.13
C PHE A 11 9.20 14.27 -5.17
N SER A 12 10.25 14.68 -4.45
CA SER A 12 10.90 13.81 -3.46
C SER A 12 9.94 13.44 -2.33
N TYR A 13 10.00 12.19 -1.88
CA TYR A 13 9.13 11.68 -0.82
C TYR A 13 9.24 12.50 0.48
N ALA A 14 10.46 12.94 0.82
CA ALA A 14 10.73 13.82 1.95
C ALA A 14 11.70 14.93 1.55
N SER A 15 11.58 16.09 2.21
CA SER A 15 12.46 17.24 1.99
C SER A 15 13.91 17.00 2.45
N SER A 16 14.14 16.05 3.35
CA SER A 16 15.47 15.68 3.84
C SER A 16 15.51 14.19 4.21
N PRO A 17 15.69 13.29 3.22
CA PRO A 17 15.58 11.85 3.45
C PRO A 17 16.54 11.32 4.52
N GLY A 18 17.79 11.80 4.56
CA GLY A 18 18.77 11.40 5.59
C GLY A 18 18.42 11.79 7.05
N LYS A 19 17.52 12.75 7.26
CA LYS A 19 17.00 13.12 8.60
C LYS A 19 15.66 12.47 8.91
N HIS A 20 15.02 11.84 7.92
CA HIS A 20 13.70 11.26 8.08
C HIS A 20 13.79 9.95 8.84
N GLN A 21 13.07 9.83 9.96
CA GLN A 21 13.18 8.68 10.87
C GLN A 21 12.94 7.34 10.18
N ILE A 22 12.06 7.30 9.18
CA ILE A 22 11.73 6.07 8.43
C ILE A 22 12.71 5.84 7.27
N LEU A 23 13.26 6.88 6.64
CA LEU A 23 14.05 6.71 5.41
C LEU A 23 15.54 6.52 5.69
N LYS A 24 16.03 6.95 6.85
CA LYS A 24 17.44 6.77 7.24
C LYS A 24 17.91 5.31 7.14
N ASP A 25 17.02 4.36 7.39
CA ASP A 25 17.31 2.91 7.36
C ASP A 25 17.40 2.37 5.92
N LEU A 26 16.95 3.14 4.92
CA LEU A 26 16.98 2.76 3.50
C LEU A 26 18.31 3.14 2.82
N GLY A 27 19.21 3.82 3.52
CA GLY A 27 20.53 4.21 3.01
C GLY A 27 20.44 4.95 1.67
N GLN A 28 21.19 4.47 0.67
CA GLN A 28 21.22 5.09 -0.67
C GLN A 28 19.86 5.12 -1.40
N TRP A 29 18.89 4.32 -0.97
CA TRP A 29 17.56 4.27 -1.59
C TRP A 29 16.67 5.42 -1.12
N ALA A 30 16.94 6.00 0.06
CA ALA A 30 16.15 7.08 0.65
C ALA A 30 15.99 8.29 -0.29
N GLU A 31 17.08 8.69 -0.95
CA GLU A 31 17.13 9.83 -1.88
C GLU A 31 16.48 9.51 -3.25
N LYS A 32 16.23 8.22 -3.54
CA LYS A 32 15.67 7.78 -4.83
C LYS A 32 14.14 7.67 -4.81
N ILE A 33 13.50 7.81 -3.65
CA ILE A 33 12.04 7.66 -3.55
C ILE A 33 11.38 8.97 -3.97
N LEU A 34 10.63 8.88 -5.06
CA LEU A 34 9.82 9.96 -5.60
C LEU A 34 8.35 9.60 -5.46
N ALA A 35 7.52 10.63 -5.40
CA ALA A 35 6.07 10.49 -5.35
C ALA A 35 5.41 11.45 -6.34
N PHE A 36 4.22 11.08 -6.78
CA PHE A 36 3.30 11.97 -7.50
C PHE A 36 1.86 11.57 -7.21
N TYR A 37 0.94 12.48 -7.52
CA TYR A 37 -0.49 12.19 -7.51
C TYR A 37 -1.00 12.10 -8.95
N VAL A 38 -1.90 11.15 -9.20
CA VAL A 38 -2.64 11.02 -10.46
C VAL A 38 -4.13 10.87 -10.15
N LYS A 39 -5.00 11.47 -10.96
CA LYS A 39 -6.46 11.36 -10.87
C LYS A 39 -6.96 10.55 -12.06
N PRO A 40 -7.12 9.22 -11.94
CA PRO A 40 -7.47 8.37 -13.07
C PRO A 40 -8.90 8.59 -13.56
N VAL A 41 -9.85 8.77 -12.63
CA VAL A 41 -11.27 8.96 -12.94
C VAL A 41 -11.87 10.11 -12.13
N LYS A 42 -12.99 10.66 -12.61
CA LYS A 42 -13.62 11.87 -12.06
C LYS A 42 -14.16 11.65 -10.65
N ASP A 43 -14.87 10.55 -10.43
CA ASP A 43 -15.70 10.35 -9.24
C ASP A 43 -14.99 9.56 -8.11
N ASP A 44 -13.66 9.46 -8.17
CA ASP A 44 -12.86 8.78 -7.14
C ASP A 44 -11.60 9.60 -6.77
N ARG A 45 -10.96 9.31 -5.64
CA ARG A 45 -9.84 10.09 -5.11
C ARG A 45 -8.58 9.92 -5.98
N PRO A 46 -7.71 10.95 -6.06
CA PRO A 46 -6.39 10.79 -6.65
C PRO A 46 -5.59 9.69 -5.95
N LEU A 47 -4.86 8.90 -6.74
CA LEU A 47 -3.90 7.94 -6.23
C LEU A 47 -2.58 8.64 -5.94
N ARG A 48 -1.97 8.31 -4.81
CA ARG A 48 -0.56 8.59 -4.54
C ARG A 48 0.27 7.43 -5.05
N VAL A 49 1.20 7.72 -5.94
CA VAL A 49 2.12 6.73 -6.48
C VAL A 49 3.51 7.06 -5.97
N GLU A 50 4.15 6.08 -5.35
CA GLU A 50 5.51 6.17 -4.85
C GLU A 50 6.38 5.19 -5.64
N PHE A 51 7.55 5.65 -6.09
CA PHE A 51 8.41 4.87 -6.96
C PHE A 51 9.88 5.22 -6.72
N LEU A 52 10.75 4.29 -7.06
CA LEU A 52 12.19 4.53 -7.07
C LEU A 52 12.60 5.13 -8.42
N SER A 53 13.37 6.21 -8.40
CA SER A 53 14.06 6.73 -9.57
C SER A 53 14.95 5.63 -10.16
N GLY A 54 14.79 5.34 -11.44
CA GLY A 54 15.49 4.24 -12.09
C GLY A 54 15.42 4.33 -13.61
N GLN A 55 15.31 3.17 -14.27
CA GLN A 55 15.34 3.10 -15.74
C GLN A 55 14.10 3.69 -16.40
N LYS A 56 12.92 3.59 -15.77
CA LYS A 56 11.67 4.11 -16.32
C LYS A 56 11.53 5.58 -15.94
N THR A 57 11.12 6.39 -16.91
CA THR A 57 10.83 7.79 -16.65
C THR A 57 9.53 7.90 -15.85
N PHE A 58 9.44 8.99 -15.08
CA PHE A 58 8.20 9.34 -14.37
C PHE A 58 6.97 9.31 -15.30
N GLY A 59 7.08 9.84 -16.53
CA GLY A 59 5.99 9.84 -17.50
C GLY A 59 5.53 8.43 -17.89
N GLN A 60 6.48 7.51 -18.09
CA GLN A 60 6.17 6.10 -18.39
C GLN A 60 5.43 5.44 -17.21
N ILE A 61 5.90 5.67 -15.99
CA ILE A 61 5.26 5.13 -14.77
C ILE A 61 3.85 5.69 -14.62
N ALA A 62 3.66 7.01 -14.77
CA ALA A 62 2.36 7.64 -14.65
C ALA A 62 1.38 7.14 -15.72
N SER A 63 1.81 7.01 -16.98
CA SER A 63 0.99 6.45 -18.05
C SER A 63 0.59 5.01 -17.76
N PHE A 64 1.52 4.19 -17.28
CA PHE A 64 1.26 2.79 -16.96
C PHE A 64 0.26 2.67 -15.79
N VAL A 65 0.50 3.37 -14.69
CA VAL A 65 -0.41 3.36 -13.53
C VAL A 65 -1.80 3.87 -13.92
N HIS A 66 -1.89 4.96 -14.68
CA HIS A 66 -3.16 5.48 -15.17
C HIS A 66 -3.93 4.40 -15.95
N SER A 67 -3.28 3.70 -16.89
CA SER A 67 -3.93 2.66 -17.70
C SER A 67 -4.53 1.51 -16.87
N LEU A 68 -3.87 1.12 -15.78
CA LEU A 68 -4.38 0.10 -14.86
C LEU A 68 -5.51 0.61 -13.95
N SER A 69 -5.54 1.93 -13.74
CA SER A 69 -6.35 2.62 -12.74
C SER A 69 -7.61 3.27 -13.33
N SER A 70 -7.73 3.33 -14.65
CA SER A 70 -8.85 3.97 -15.36
C SER A 70 -9.78 2.98 -16.05
N LEU A 71 -9.72 1.68 -15.68
CA LEU A 71 -10.52 0.62 -16.31
C LEU A 71 -12.03 0.76 -16.06
N HIS A 72 -12.42 1.40 -14.95
CA HIS A 72 -13.81 1.62 -14.60
C HIS A 72 -14.05 3.07 -14.17
N LYS A 73 -15.11 3.70 -14.70
CA LYS A 73 -15.43 5.12 -14.50
C LYS A 73 -15.59 5.57 -13.04
N ALA A 74 -15.96 4.64 -12.16
CA ALA A 74 -16.22 4.93 -10.75
C ALA A 74 -15.10 4.43 -9.81
N TYR A 75 -14.00 3.88 -10.35
CA TYR A 75 -12.99 3.25 -9.51
C TYR A 75 -11.59 3.50 -10.06
N ALA A 76 -10.80 4.26 -9.30
CA ALA A 76 -9.47 4.72 -9.68
C ALA A 76 -8.36 3.70 -9.38
N TYR A 77 -8.62 2.55 -8.75
CA TYR A 77 -7.55 1.71 -8.20
C TYR A 77 -7.19 0.54 -9.13
N PRO A 78 -5.90 0.14 -9.24
CA PRO A 78 -5.48 -0.95 -10.13
C PRO A 78 -6.17 -2.28 -9.80
N ALA A 79 -6.87 -2.86 -10.78
CA ALA A 79 -7.60 -4.14 -10.62
C ALA A 79 -6.70 -5.28 -10.12
N VAL A 80 -5.45 -5.33 -10.59
CA VAL A 80 -4.45 -6.32 -10.16
C VAL A 80 -4.15 -6.26 -8.66
N LEU A 81 -4.21 -5.07 -8.04
CA LEU A 81 -3.99 -4.92 -6.60
C LEU A 81 -5.22 -5.32 -5.79
N ILE A 82 -6.43 -5.05 -6.31
CA ILE A 82 -7.68 -5.54 -5.69
C ILE A 82 -7.66 -7.07 -5.65
N GLU A 83 -7.33 -7.70 -6.78
CA GLU A 83 -7.31 -9.15 -6.87
C GLU A 83 -6.24 -9.77 -5.96
N ALA A 84 -5.04 -9.17 -5.93
CA ALA A 84 -3.98 -9.61 -5.03
C ALA A 84 -4.41 -9.52 -3.55
N ASP A 85 -5.07 -8.43 -3.16
CA ASP A 85 -5.59 -8.25 -1.80
C ASP A 85 -6.67 -9.28 -1.45
N LEU A 86 -7.65 -9.49 -2.33
CA LEU A 86 -8.70 -10.49 -2.15
C LEU A 86 -8.16 -11.91 -2.04
N ARG A 87 -7.10 -12.25 -2.78
CA ARG A 87 -6.43 -13.57 -2.71
C ARG A 87 -5.54 -13.73 -1.49
N ALA A 88 -4.92 -12.65 -1.00
CA ALA A 88 -4.05 -12.67 0.17
C ALA A 88 -4.84 -12.62 1.49
N ALA A 89 -6.09 -12.15 1.46
CA ALA A 89 -6.97 -12.11 2.61
C ALA A 89 -7.27 -13.52 3.12
N LEU A 90 -6.79 -13.83 4.33
CA LEU A 90 -7.16 -15.07 5.03
C LEU A 90 -8.61 -15.00 5.47
N ALA A 91 -9.36 -16.07 5.21
CA ALA A 91 -10.68 -16.21 5.79
C ALA A 91 -10.57 -16.25 7.32
N GLY A 92 -11.49 -15.57 8.01
CA GLY A 92 -11.43 -15.45 9.47
C GLY A 92 -11.42 -16.80 10.18
N ASP A 93 -12.19 -17.77 9.68
CA ASP A 93 -12.22 -19.14 10.20
C ASP A 93 -10.90 -19.90 9.95
N GLU A 94 -10.26 -19.69 8.80
CA GLU A 94 -8.95 -20.25 8.51
C GLU A 94 -7.88 -19.72 9.46
N PHE A 95 -7.91 -18.40 9.72
CA PHE A 95 -7.03 -17.78 10.70
C PHE A 95 -7.25 -18.36 12.11
N GLU A 96 -8.50 -18.51 12.55
CA GLU A 96 -8.84 -19.10 13.85
C GLU A 96 -8.34 -20.55 13.96
N ARG A 97 -8.51 -21.37 12.91
CA ARG A 97 -7.99 -22.76 12.87
C ARG A 97 -6.47 -22.81 12.97
N ALA A 98 -5.78 -21.99 12.18
CA ALA A 98 -4.32 -21.91 12.19
C ALA A 98 -3.81 -21.46 13.57
N TYR A 99 -4.46 -20.44 14.16
CA TYR A 99 -4.16 -19.95 15.50
C TYR A 99 -4.35 -21.04 16.57
N GLY A 100 -5.49 -21.74 16.57
CA GLY A 100 -5.75 -22.82 17.53
C GLY A 100 -4.73 -23.95 17.43
N SER A 101 -4.34 -24.34 16.20
CA SER A 101 -3.30 -25.35 15.96
C SER A 101 -1.95 -24.92 16.55
N LEU A 102 -1.52 -23.68 16.31
CA LEU A 102 -0.30 -23.14 16.91
C LEU A 102 -0.38 -23.07 18.43
N PHE A 103 -1.49 -22.55 18.97
CA PHE A 103 -1.68 -22.38 20.41
C PHE A 103 -1.67 -23.71 21.16
N SER A 104 -2.35 -24.74 20.63
CA SER A 104 -2.37 -26.07 21.24
C SER A 104 -0.99 -26.73 21.34
N ARG A 105 -0.06 -26.41 20.44
CA ARG A 105 1.31 -26.96 20.44
C ARG A 105 2.28 -26.16 21.31
N LEU A 106 2.10 -24.85 21.38
CA LEU A 106 3.04 -23.92 22.04
C LEU A 106 2.63 -23.54 23.47
N GLY A 107 1.34 -23.65 23.80
CA GLY A 107 0.80 -23.38 25.13
C GLY A 107 0.79 -21.90 25.54
N ALA A 108 0.25 -21.66 26.74
CA ALA A 108 -0.05 -20.34 27.29
C ALA A 108 1.19 -19.49 27.67
N GLY A 109 2.38 -20.08 27.71
CA GLY A 109 3.64 -19.38 27.98
C GLY A 109 4.32 -18.78 26.74
N SER A 110 3.74 -18.98 25.54
CA SER A 110 4.32 -18.53 24.28
C SER A 110 3.89 -17.11 23.90
N SER A 111 4.68 -16.45 23.05
CA SER A 111 4.34 -15.16 22.43
C SER A 111 3.10 -15.21 21.52
N VAL A 112 2.49 -16.39 21.33
CA VAL A 112 1.31 -16.63 20.48
C VAL A 112 0.01 -16.28 21.20
N MET A 113 0.03 -15.84 22.46
CA MET A 113 -1.16 -15.35 23.14
C MET A 113 -1.83 -14.18 22.39
N ARG A 114 -3.17 -14.20 22.30
CA ARG A 114 -3.91 -13.10 21.67
C ARG A 114 -3.64 -11.79 22.38
N LEU A 115 -3.24 -10.78 21.61
CA LEU A 115 -3.14 -9.42 22.11
C LEU A 115 -4.52 -8.92 22.52
N ARG A 116 -4.63 -8.34 23.73
CA ARG A 116 -5.89 -7.81 24.27
C ARG A 116 -6.62 -6.87 23.32
N ARG A 117 -5.88 -6.07 22.52
CA ARG A 117 -6.42 -5.15 21.51
C ARG A 117 -7.28 -5.83 20.42
N ASN A 118 -7.07 -7.12 20.18
CA ASN A 118 -7.80 -7.90 19.18
C ASN A 118 -9.08 -8.55 19.72
N ILE A 119 -9.28 -8.56 21.05
CA ILE A 119 -10.43 -9.23 21.69
C ILE A 119 -11.71 -8.39 21.60
N ARG A 120 -11.57 -7.05 21.46
CA ARG A 120 -12.67 -6.06 21.33
C ARG A 120 -13.99 -6.48 22.04
N PRO A 121 -13.97 -6.64 23.38
CA PRO A 121 -15.05 -7.29 24.13
C PRO A 121 -16.38 -6.52 24.21
N PHE A 122 -16.44 -5.28 23.70
CA PHE A 122 -17.62 -4.40 23.81
C PHE A 122 -18.04 -3.82 22.45
N ARG A 123 -17.94 -4.62 21.39
CA ARG A 123 -18.37 -4.20 20.05
C ARG A 123 -19.58 -4.99 19.59
#